data_AF-A0A7C0V457-F1
#
_entry.id   AF-A0A7C0V457-F1
#
_cell.length_a   1.000
_cell.length_b   1.000
_cell.length_c   1.000
_cell.angle_alpha   90.00
_cell.angle_beta   90.00
_cell.angle_gamma   90.00
#
_symmetry.space_group_name_H-M   'P 1'
#
loop_
_entity.id
_entity.type
_entity.pdbx_description
1 polymer ?
#
loop_
_entity_poly.entity_id
_entity_poly.type
_entity_poly.pdbx_seq_one_letter_code
_entity_poly.pdbx_strand_id
1 'polypeptide(L)'
;MRTHLIRCQNWFDAYTRGFLSGDDDLDLPLQVKIEHTAAVQANMARLAAALDSSDDDRALAELAGLLHDVGRFPQYKQYHTFRDSVSVNHARLGLQEIGRHRVLHGIPTAARRELALAIALHNAFVLPPHPDKRRLLLARMLRDADKLDIWRVFKTYYCDGRRLNATVDLDLADTPGYTPAALESLRRGRMVRLADVHNRNDFKLLQIAWIYDLNLAPAFALMQEQGHLAALAGTLPPDPTLRRVVEDTLNYAAARAAGAPPSNL
;
A
#
# COMPACT_ATOMS: atom_id res chain seq x y z
N MET A 1 -23.51 -7.63 5.04
CA MET A 1 -22.13 -7.88 4.54
C MET A 1 -21.22 -8.63 5.53
N ARG A 2 -21.32 -8.39 6.85
CA ARG A 2 -20.41 -8.93 7.89
C ARG A 2 -20.17 -10.45 7.87
N THR A 3 -21.18 -11.28 7.63
CA THR A 3 -21.00 -12.74 7.51
C THR A 3 -20.11 -13.13 6.34
N HIS A 4 -20.14 -12.38 5.24
CA HIS A 4 -19.25 -12.62 4.10
C HIS A 4 -17.80 -12.25 4.43
N LEU A 5 -17.58 -11.19 5.22
CA LEU A 5 -16.25 -10.81 5.69
C LEU A 5 -15.60 -11.94 6.49
N ILE A 6 -16.29 -12.48 7.50
CA ILE A 6 -15.79 -13.59 8.32
C ILE A 6 -15.46 -14.81 7.45
N ARG A 7 -16.34 -15.15 6.51
CA ARG A 7 -16.10 -16.26 5.58
C ARG A 7 -14.86 -16.03 4.70
N CYS A 8 -14.65 -14.80 4.23
CA CYS A 8 -13.49 -14.47 3.42
C CYS A 8 -12.20 -14.45 4.24
N GLN A 9 -12.25 -14.03 5.52
CA GLN A 9 -11.11 -14.11 6.45
C GLN A 9 -10.69 -15.57 6.65
N ASN A 10 -11.64 -16.45 6.98
CA ASN A 10 -11.37 -17.88 7.11
C ASN A 10 -10.80 -18.50 5.82
N TRP A 11 -11.30 -18.07 4.66
CA TRP A 11 -10.77 -18.50 3.37
C TRP A 11 -9.34 -17.99 3.16
N PHE A 12 -9.07 -16.71 3.44
CA PHE A 12 -7.75 -16.11 3.28
C PHE A 12 -6.72 -16.82 4.15
N ASP A 13 -7.04 -17.08 5.42
CA ASP A 13 -6.16 -17.81 6.34
C ASP A 13 -5.87 -19.23 5.84
N ALA A 14 -6.88 -19.94 5.34
CA ALA A 14 -6.69 -21.28 4.77
C ALA A 14 -5.87 -21.23 3.47
N TYR A 15 -6.11 -20.22 2.63
CA TYR A 15 -5.42 -20.01 1.37
C TYR A 15 -3.93 -19.76 1.60
N THR A 16 -3.59 -18.80 2.46
CA THR A 16 -2.19 -18.40 2.72
C THR A 16 -1.40 -19.48 3.43
N ARG A 17 -2.01 -20.23 4.37
CA ARG A 17 -1.39 -21.41 4.98
C ARG A 17 -0.93 -22.45 3.96
N GLY A 18 -1.62 -22.59 2.82
CA GLY A 18 -1.22 -23.51 1.74
C GLY A 18 0.07 -23.11 0.99
N PHE A 19 0.60 -21.92 1.24
CA PHE A 19 1.87 -21.45 0.67
C PHE A 19 3.04 -21.53 1.65
N LEU A 20 2.77 -21.72 2.94
CA LEU A 20 3.78 -21.82 3.98
C LEU A 20 4.35 -23.24 4.02
N SER A 21 5.68 -23.33 4.14
CA SER A 21 6.44 -24.57 4.17
C SER A 21 6.72 -25.07 5.59
N GLY A 22 6.60 -24.18 6.59
CA GLY A 22 7.02 -24.41 7.97
C GLY A 22 8.48 -24.09 8.23
N ASP A 23 9.22 -23.62 7.23
CA ASP A 23 10.57 -23.07 7.36
C ASP A 23 10.48 -21.55 7.50
N ASP A 24 10.92 -21.03 8.65
CA ASP A 24 10.78 -19.61 8.99
C ASP A 24 11.47 -18.68 7.98
N ASP A 25 12.65 -19.04 7.48
CA ASP A 25 13.42 -18.19 6.55
C ASP A 25 12.79 -18.18 5.15
N LEU A 26 12.24 -19.31 4.69
CA LEU A 26 11.53 -19.41 3.42
C LEU A 26 10.15 -18.75 3.47
N ASP A 27 9.47 -18.84 4.62
CA ASP A 27 8.11 -18.36 4.81
C ASP A 27 8.04 -16.88 5.16
N LEU A 28 9.11 -16.30 5.71
CA LEU A 28 9.18 -14.90 6.13
C LEU A 28 8.61 -13.89 5.11
N PRO A 29 8.90 -13.95 3.79
CA PRO A 29 8.32 -13.02 2.82
C PRO A 29 6.80 -13.11 2.73
N LEU A 30 6.26 -14.32 2.85
CA LEU A 30 4.82 -14.57 2.84
C LEU A 30 4.18 -14.15 4.17
N GLN A 31 4.86 -14.40 5.30
CA GLN A 31 4.42 -13.95 6.62
C GLN A 31 4.30 -12.43 6.68
N VAL A 32 5.30 -11.70 6.18
CA VAL A 32 5.25 -10.23 6.05
C VAL A 32 4.05 -9.78 5.22
N LYS A 33 3.69 -10.53 4.17
CA LYS A 33 2.50 -10.23 3.36
C LYS A 33 1.18 -10.55 4.05
N ILE A 34 1.13 -11.57 4.91
CA ILE A 34 -0.03 -11.85 5.76
C ILE A 34 -0.21 -10.72 6.79
N GLU A 35 0.87 -10.33 7.48
CA GLU A 35 0.86 -9.20 8.43
C GLU A 35 0.43 -7.89 7.76
N HIS A 36 1.00 -7.62 6.58
CA HIS A 36 0.62 -6.46 5.76
C HIS A 36 -0.86 -6.47 5.42
N THR A 37 -1.40 -7.60 4.94
CA THR A 37 -2.81 -7.72 4.60
C THR A 37 -3.72 -7.43 5.80
N ALA A 38 -3.37 -7.94 6.99
CA ALA A 38 -4.13 -7.68 8.21
C ALA A 38 -4.11 -6.20 8.61
N ALA A 39 -2.95 -5.55 8.50
CA ALA A 39 -2.80 -4.14 8.82
C ALA A 39 -3.51 -3.23 7.78
N VAL A 40 -3.48 -3.57 6.49
CA VAL A 40 -4.27 -2.88 5.46
C VAL A 40 -5.77 -3.04 5.73
N GLN A 41 -6.24 -4.23 6.10
CA GLN A 41 -7.63 -4.44 6.50
C GLN A 41 -8.02 -3.56 7.70
N ALA A 42 -7.16 -3.45 8.72
CA ALA A 42 -7.39 -2.57 9.86
C ALA A 42 -7.43 -1.09 9.45
N ASN A 43 -6.51 -0.63 8.60
CA ASN A 43 -6.50 0.73 8.05
C ASN A 43 -7.80 1.00 7.26
N MET A 44 -8.27 0.05 6.45
CA MET A 44 -9.54 0.17 5.73
C MET A 44 -10.74 0.36 6.67
N ALA A 45 -10.80 -0.40 7.78
CA ALA A 45 -11.85 -0.23 8.78
C ALA A 45 -11.83 1.17 9.41
N ARG A 46 -10.64 1.68 9.74
CA ARG A 46 -10.44 3.01 10.31
C ARG A 46 -10.83 4.13 9.35
N LEU A 47 -10.42 4.02 8.09
CA LEU A 47 -10.75 5.00 7.05
C LEU A 47 -12.25 5.02 6.75
N ALA A 48 -12.90 3.86 6.65
CA ALA A 48 -14.33 3.77 6.43
C ALA A 48 -15.13 4.36 7.61
N ALA A 49 -14.68 4.11 8.85
CA ALA A 49 -15.29 4.71 10.05
C ALA A 49 -15.16 6.24 10.05
N ALA A 50 -14.01 6.79 9.65
CA ALA A 50 -13.79 8.24 9.57
C ALA A 50 -14.60 8.94 8.45
N LEU A 51 -15.21 8.17 7.54
CA LEU A 51 -16.11 8.68 6.51
C LEU A 51 -17.60 8.46 6.84
N ASP A 52 -17.93 8.10 8.09
CA ASP A 52 -19.30 7.78 8.54
C ASP A 52 -20.01 6.76 7.63
N SER A 53 -19.25 5.76 7.18
CA SER A 53 -19.75 4.72 6.27
C SER A 53 -20.75 3.80 6.97
N SER A 54 -21.69 3.24 6.21
CA SER A 54 -22.60 2.20 6.72
C SER A 54 -21.84 0.95 7.15
N ASP A 55 -22.44 0.10 8.01
CA ASP A 55 -21.83 -1.18 8.41
C ASP A 55 -21.51 -2.09 7.22
N ASP A 56 -22.35 -2.05 6.18
CA ASP A 56 -22.13 -2.83 4.96
C ASP A 56 -20.98 -2.27 4.11
N ASP A 57 -20.86 -0.95 4.00
CA ASP A 57 -19.73 -0.29 3.32
C ASP A 57 -18.42 -0.49 4.08
N ARG A 58 -18.44 -0.46 5.42
CA ARG A 58 -17.26 -0.75 6.25
C ARG A 58 -16.77 -2.19 6.04
N ALA A 59 -17.68 -3.16 6.07
CA ALA A 59 -17.33 -4.55 5.78
C ALA A 59 -16.83 -4.74 4.33
N LEU A 60 -17.32 -3.94 3.37
CA LEU A 60 -16.81 -3.93 2.00
C LEU A 60 -15.39 -3.37 1.91
N ALA A 61 -15.10 -2.30 2.66
CA ALA A 61 -13.75 -1.75 2.80
C ALA A 61 -12.78 -2.76 3.40
N GLU A 62 -13.17 -3.45 4.48
CA GLU A 62 -12.39 -4.51 5.11
C GLU A 62 -12.15 -5.71 4.17
N LEU A 63 -13.13 -6.07 3.34
CA LEU A 63 -12.99 -7.09 2.30
C LEU A 63 -11.98 -6.67 1.22
N ALA A 64 -11.99 -5.40 0.81
CA ALA A 64 -11.03 -4.90 -0.16
C ALA A 64 -9.60 -4.98 0.40
N GLY A 65 -9.39 -4.56 1.65
CA GLY A 65 -8.09 -4.68 2.34
C GLY A 65 -7.62 -6.12 2.48
N LEU A 66 -8.52 -7.05 2.82
CA LEU A 66 -8.19 -8.48 2.94
C LEU A 66 -7.75 -9.12 1.62
N LEU A 67 -8.34 -8.69 0.50
CA LEU A 67 -8.24 -9.41 -0.77
C LEU A 67 -7.28 -8.77 -1.78
N HIS A 68 -6.78 -7.57 -1.52
CA HIS A 68 -6.00 -6.80 -2.50
C HIS A 68 -4.73 -7.52 -2.98
N ASP A 69 -3.99 -8.13 -2.05
CA ASP A 69 -2.70 -8.76 -2.29
C ASP A 69 -2.77 -10.29 -2.40
N VAL A 70 -3.97 -10.88 -2.61
CA VAL A 70 -4.14 -12.34 -2.83
C VAL A 70 -3.21 -12.86 -3.93
N GLY A 71 -2.95 -12.06 -4.96
CA GLY A 71 -2.05 -12.45 -6.05
C GLY A 71 -0.58 -12.56 -5.64
N ARG A 72 -0.15 -12.00 -4.51
CA ARG A 72 1.25 -12.05 -4.05
C ARG A 72 1.70 -13.46 -3.70
N PHE A 73 0.81 -14.28 -3.17
CA PHE A 73 1.13 -15.65 -2.75
C PHE A 73 1.51 -16.54 -3.94
N PRO A 74 0.68 -16.68 -4.99
CA PRO A 74 1.07 -17.43 -6.19
C PRO A 74 2.18 -16.73 -6.99
N GLN A 75 2.24 -15.39 -7.00
CA GLN A 75 3.35 -14.66 -7.60
C GLN A 75 4.68 -15.08 -6.97
N TYR A 76 4.79 -15.05 -5.65
CA TYR A 76 6.03 -15.41 -4.96
C TYR A 76 6.35 -16.90 -5.10
N LYS A 77 5.35 -17.77 -5.00
CA LYS A 77 5.54 -19.23 -5.19
C LYS A 77 6.10 -19.56 -6.57
N GLN A 78 5.68 -18.85 -7.61
CA GLN A 78 6.09 -19.14 -8.98
C GLN A 78 7.37 -18.41 -9.40
N TYR A 79 7.55 -17.16 -8.97
CA TYR A 79 8.61 -16.29 -9.48
C TYR A 79 9.66 -15.90 -8.43
N HIS A 80 9.45 -16.26 -7.16
CA HIS A 80 10.33 -15.93 -6.03
C HIS A 80 10.62 -14.43 -5.88
N THR A 81 9.67 -13.58 -6.31
CA THR A 81 9.77 -12.12 -6.22
C THR A 81 8.39 -11.49 -6.15
N PHE A 82 8.29 -10.31 -5.51
CA PHE A 82 7.09 -9.46 -5.54
C PHE A 82 7.18 -8.35 -6.60
N ARG A 83 8.21 -8.36 -7.45
CA ARG A 83 8.41 -7.34 -8.48
C ARG A 83 7.56 -7.64 -9.71
N ASP A 84 6.45 -6.93 -9.86
CA ASP A 84 5.51 -7.11 -10.98
C ASP A 84 6.17 -6.97 -12.36
N SER A 85 7.13 -6.05 -12.51
CA SER A 85 7.77 -5.75 -13.79
C SER A 85 8.64 -6.87 -14.35
N VAL A 86 9.10 -7.79 -13.50
CA VAL A 86 9.91 -8.96 -13.90
C VAL A 86 9.16 -10.28 -13.67
N SER A 87 7.91 -10.21 -13.20
CA SER A 87 7.06 -11.38 -12.95
C SER A 87 5.66 -11.18 -13.58
N VAL A 88 4.65 -10.89 -12.76
CA VAL A 88 3.25 -10.72 -13.16
C VAL A 88 2.60 -9.63 -12.31
N ASN A 89 1.66 -8.88 -12.91
CA ASN A 89 0.84 -7.93 -12.16
C ASN A 89 -0.02 -8.68 -11.11
N HIS A 90 0.29 -8.48 -9.83
CA HIS A 90 -0.33 -9.21 -8.73
C HIS A 90 -1.81 -8.85 -8.53
N ALA A 91 -2.23 -7.61 -8.80
CA ALA A 91 -3.63 -7.23 -8.73
C ALA A 91 -4.50 -8.05 -9.69
N ARG A 92 -4.06 -8.22 -10.94
CA ARG A 92 -4.73 -9.05 -11.94
C ARG A 92 -4.72 -10.53 -11.56
N LEU A 93 -3.58 -11.03 -11.08
CA LEU A 93 -3.46 -12.41 -10.60
C LEU A 93 -4.39 -12.68 -9.40
N GLY A 94 -4.48 -11.74 -8.47
CA GLY A 94 -5.37 -11.82 -7.32
C GLY A 94 -6.83 -11.95 -7.71
N LEU A 95 -7.29 -11.16 -8.69
CA LEU A 95 -8.65 -11.29 -9.23
C LEU A 95 -8.92 -12.65 -9.90
N GLN A 96 -7.94 -13.21 -10.58
CA GLN A 96 -8.05 -14.55 -11.17
C GLN A 96 -8.22 -15.61 -10.07
N GLU A 97 -7.42 -15.54 -9.01
CA GLU A 97 -7.50 -16.46 -7.88
C GLU A 97 -8.81 -16.34 -7.11
N ILE A 98 -9.25 -15.10 -6.84
CA ILE A 98 -10.55 -14.79 -6.22
C ILE A 98 -11.70 -15.41 -7.03
N GLY A 99 -11.64 -15.30 -8.36
CA GLY A 99 -12.60 -15.91 -9.28
C GLY A 99 -12.55 -17.43 -9.26
N ARG A 100 -11.35 -18.02 -9.38
CA ARG A 100 -11.10 -19.47 -9.39
C ARG A 100 -11.62 -20.15 -8.13
N HIS A 101 -11.43 -19.52 -6.98
CA HIS A 101 -11.89 -20.02 -5.68
C HIS A 101 -13.32 -19.61 -5.31
N ARG A 102 -14.02 -18.85 -6.16
CA ARG A 102 -15.39 -18.35 -5.91
C ARG A 102 -15.52 -17.62 -4.57
N VAL A 103 -14.47 -16.89 -4.15
CA VAL A 103 -14.37 -16.26 -2.82
C VAL A 103 -15.56 -15.32 -2.54
N LEU A 104 -15.98 -14.60 -3.57
CA LEU A 104 -17.08 -13.62 -3.49
C LEU A 104 -18.48 -14.23 -3.70
N HIS A 105 -18.63 -15.56 -3.61
CA HIS A 105 -19.93 -16.21 -3.77
C HIS A 105 -20.95 -15.69 -2.74
N GLY A 106 -22.18 -15.39 -3.18
CA GLY A 106 -23.23 -14.81 -2.32
C GLY A 106 -23.09 -13.31 -2.01
N ILE A 107 -21.96 -12.66 -2.34
CA ILE A 107 -21.84 -11.20 -2.24
C ILE A 107 -22.64 -10.56 -3.40
N PRO A 108 -23.44 -9.49 -3.16
CA PRO A 108 -24.19 -8.80 -4.19
C PRO A 108 -23.33 -8.35 -5.37
N THR A 109 -23.88 -8.42 -6.59
CA THR A 109 -23.15 -8.11 -7.83
C THR A 109 -22.56 -6.70 -7.85
N ALA A 110 -23.23 -5.71 -7.28
CA ALA A 110 -22.71 -4.35 -7.16
C ALA A 110 -21.43 -4.31 -6.31
N ALA A 111 -21.47 -4.85 -5.10
CA ALA A 111 -20.32 -4.97 -4.20
C ALA A 111 -19.15 -5.76 -4.82
N ARG A 112 -19.43 -6.84 -5.56
CA ARG A 112 -18.38 -7.59 -6.28
C ARG A 112 -17.67 -6.74 -7.34
N ARG A 113 -18.41 -5.90 -8.06
CA ARG A 113 -17.84 -4.99 -9.07
C ARG A 113 -16.99 -3.91 -8.43
N GLU A 114 -17.41 -3.39 -7.27
CA GLU A 114 -16.63 -2.43 -6.48
C GLU A 114 -15.33 -3.04 -5.97
N LEU A 115 -15.38 -4.22 -5.36
CA LEU A 115 -14.19 -4.96 -4.94
C LEU A 115 -13.24 -5.22 -6.10
N ALA A 116 -13.78 -5.74 -7.22
CA ALA A 116 -12.97 -6.06 -8.38
C ALA A 116 -12.27 -4.82 -8.95
N LEU A 117 -12.96 -3.68 -9.02
CA LEU A 117 -12.37 -2.42 -9.49
C LEU A 117 -11.29 -1.92 -8.53
N ALA A 118 -11.57 -1.91 -7.22
CA ALA A 118 -10.61 -1.46 -6.21
C ALA A 118 -9.32 -2.29 -6.26
N ILE A 119 -9.45 -3.62 -6.27
CA ILE A 119 -8.31 -4.54 -6.37
C ILE A 119 -7.60 -4.34 -7.71
N ALA A 120 -8.29 -4.23 -8.84
CA ALA A 120 -7.64 -4.04 -10.15
C ALA A 120 -6.77 -2.77 -10.23
N LEU A 121 -7.14 -1.73 -9.48
CA LEU A 121 -6.52 -0.40 -9.57
C LEU A 121 -5.58 -0.08 -8.40
N HIS A 122 -5.46 -0.93 -7.38
CA HIS A 122 -4.71 -0.57 -6.18
C HIS A 122 -3.22 -0.36 -6.45
N ASN A 123 -2.62 -1.12 -7.37
CA ASN A 123 -1.21 -0.97 -7.75
C ASN A 123 -0.95 -0.07 -8.97
N ALA A 124 -1.98 0.60 -9.52
CA ALA A 124 -1.80 1.49 -10.68
C ALA A 124 -0.88 2.69 -10.31
N PHE A 125 -0.07 3.20 -11.24
CA PHE A 125 0.73 4.39 -10.94
C PHE A 125 -0.14 5.63 -10.75
N VAL A 126 -1.13 5.82 -11.63
CA VAL A 126 -2.15 6.88 -11.53
C VAL A 126 -3.51 6.24 -11.75
N LEU A 127 -4.50 6.64 -10.94
CA LEU A 127 -5.88 6.18 -11.15
C LEU A 127 -6.43 6.74 -12.47
N PRO A 128 -6.99 5.88 -13.35
CA PRO A 128 -7.64 6.37 -14.56
C PRO A 128 -8.89 7.17 -14.22
N PRO A 129 -9.28 8.14 -15.06
CA PRO A 129 -10.59 8.79 -14.95
C PRO A 129 -11.69 7.73 -14.94
N HIS A 130 -12.65 7.85 -14.01
CA HIS A 130 -13.76 6.90 -13.89
C HIS A 130 -15.09 7.66 -13.75
N PRO A 131 -16.13 7.30 -14.52
CA PRO A 131 -17.40 8.02 -14.50
C PRO A 131 -18.14 7.84 -13.16
N ASP A 132 -17.97 6.70 -12.53
CA ASP A 132 -18.56 6.41 -11.22
C ASP A 132 -17.57 6.77 -10.10
N LYS A 133 -17.75 7.96 -9.52
CA LYS A 133 -16.93 8.47 -8.41
C LYS A 133 -17.09 7.64 -7.13
N ARG A 134 -18.27 7.04 -6.91
CA ARG A 134 -18.54 6.20 -5.73
C ARG A 134 -17.73 4.91 -5.81
N ARG A 135 -17.70 4.25 -6.97
CA ARG A 135 -16.86 3.05 -7.16
C ARG A 135 -15.37 3.35 -7.05
N LEU A 136 -14.95 4.54 -7.47
CA LEU A 136 -13.55 4.98 -7.34
C LEU A 136 -13.15 5.27 -5.88
N LEU A 137 -14.11 5.56 -5.00
CA LEU A 137 -13.84 5.83 -3.58
C LEU A 137 -13.18 4.63 -2.89
N LEU A 138 -13.70 3.42 -3.13
CA LEU A 138 -13.12 2.20 -2.54
C LEU A 138 -11.68 1.95 -3.03
N ALA A 139 -11.41 2.21 -4.32
CA ALA A 139 -10.07 2.10 -4.89
C ALA A 139 -9.11 3.12 -4.26
N ARG A 140 -9.55 4.38 -4.09
CA ARG A 140 -8.78 5.44 -3.42
C ARG A 140 -8.48 5.10 -1.96
N MET A 141 -9.48 4.64 -1.23
CA MET A 141 -9.32 4.20 0.16
C MET A 141 -8.33 3.04 0.27
N LEU A 142 -8.45 2.04 -0.60
CA LEU A 142 -7.54 0.89 -0.61
C LEU A 142 -6.10 1.29 -0.88
N ARG A 143 -5.87 2.18 -1.87
CA ARG A 143 -4.53 2.71 -2.16
C ARG A 143 -3.93 3.49 -0.99
N ASP A 144 -4.75 4.23 -0.26
CA ASP A 144 -4.30 4.98 0.92
C ASP A 144 -3.95 4.01 2.06
N ALA A 145 -4.84 3.05 2.36
CA ALA A 145 -4.63 2.04 3.39
C ALA A 145 -3.39 1.16 3.15
N ASP A 146 -3.17 0.79 1.89
CA ASP A 146 -2.01 0.03 1.44
C ASP A 146 -0.70 0.78 1.70
N LYS A 147 -0.59 2.03 1.22
CA LYS A 147 0.59 2.89 1.45
C LYS A 147 0.88 3.12 2.94
N LEU A 148 -0.16 3.37 3.74
CA LEU A 148 -0.04 3.56 5.19
C LEU A 148 0.68 2.37 5.83
N ASP A 149 0.34 1.15 5.41
CA ASP A 149 1.00 -0.04 5.90
C ASP A 149 2.37 -0.30 5.26
N ILE A 150 2.55 -0.02 3.97
CA ILE A 150 3.86 -0.14 3.33
C ILE A 150 4.90 0.75 4.06
N TRP A 151 4.51 1.94 4.52
CA TRP A 151 5.38 2.77 5.36
C TRP A 151 5.73 2.09 6.69
N ARG A 152 4.81 1.35 7.33
CA ARG A 152 5.14 0.53 8.52
C ARG A 152 6.18 -0.52 8.17
N VAL A 153 5.98 -1.26 7.07
CA VAL A 153 6.90 -2.33 6.64
C VAL A 153 8.31 -1.77 6.41
N PHE A 154 8.44 -0.66 5.67
CA PHE A 154 9.74 -0.04 5.42
C PHE A 154 10.35 0.62 6.66
N LYS A 155 9.54 1.23 7.53
CA LYS A 155 10.01 1.69 8.84
C LYS A 155 10.62 0.52 9.61
N THR A 156 9.96 -0.62 9.64
CA THR A 156 10.47 -1.81 10.34
C THR A 156 11.74 -2.36 9.69
N TYR A 157 11.83 -2.33 8.37
CA TYR A 157 13.05 -2.70 7.64
C TYR A 157 14.24 -1.82 8.01
N TYR A 158 14.10 -0.50 7.84
CA TYR A 158 15.21 0.43 7.95
C TYR A 158 15.54 0.84 9.37
N CYS A 159 14.56 0.87 10.28
CA CYS A 159 14.76 1.34 11.66
C CYS A 159 14.97 0.20 12.65
N ASP A 160 14.23 -0.90 12.51
CA ASP A 160 14.20 -1.95 13.55
C ASP A 160 15.22 -3.07 13.26
N GLY A 161 15.93 -3.01 12.12
CA GLY A 161 16.94 -4.00 11.75
C GLY A 161 16.38 -5.42 11.56
N ARG A 162 15.06 -5.56 11.43
CA ARG A 162 14.43 -6.85 11.16
C ARG A 162 14.94 -7.38 9.82
N ARG A 163 15.36 -8.65 9.81
CA ARG A 163 15.60 -9.39 8.57
C ARG A 163 14.28 -9.39 7.82
N LEU A 164 14.20 -8.59 6.77
CA LEU A 164 13.25 -8.79 5.69
C LEU A 164 14.11 -9.24 4.50
N ASN A 165 13.68 -10.27 3.79
CA ASN A 165 14.45 -10.77 2.65
C ASN A 165 14.78 -9.64 1.66
N ALA A 166 15.92 -9.78 0.96
CA ALA A 166 16.48 -8.78 0.04
C ALA A 166 15.49 -8.27 -1.04
N THR A 167 14.40 -9.00 -1.27
CA THR A 167 13.32 -8.61 -2.19
C THR A 167 12.53 -7.37 -1.77
N VAL A 168 12.66 -6.86 -0.54
CA VAL A 168 11.88 -5.71 -0.04
C VAL A 168 12.37 -4.35 -0.57
N ASP A 169 13.68 -4.17 -0.76
CA ASP A 169 14.27 -2.91 -1.23
C ASP A 169 14.70 -2.95 -2.71
N LEU A 170 14.17 -3.89 -3.49
CA LEU A 170 14.48 -4.10 -4.91
C LEU A 170 15.95 -4.46 -5.19
N ASP A 171 16.68 -4.96 -4.20
CA ASP A 171 18.12 -5.22 -4.26
C ASP A 171 18.94 -3.94 -4.60
N LEU A 172 18.45 -2.78 -4.16
CA LEU A 172 19.12 -1.50 -4.41
C LEU A 172 20.38 -1.34 -3.56
N ALA A 173 21.42 -0.76 -4.17
CA ALA A 173 22.66 -0.49 -3.48
C ALA A 173 22.48 0.54 -2.36
N ASP A 174 23.15 0.31 -1.23
CA ASP A 174 23.22 1.22 -0.10
C ASP A 174 24.38 2.21 -0.27
N THR A 175 24.20 3.16 -1.19
CA THR A 175 25.21 4.18 -1.47
C THR A 175 24.91 5.49 -0.74
N PRO A 176 25.93 6.28 -0.35
CA PRO A 176 25.71 7.63 0.15
C PRO A 176 24.95 8.51 -0.86
N GLY A 177 24.07 9.37 -0.35
CA GLY A 177 23.37 10.38 -1.16
C GLY A 177 22.17 9.84 -1.94
N TYR A 178 21.65 10.68 -2.84
CA TYR A 178 20.44 10.48 -3.62
C TYR A 178 20.57 11.22 -4.96
N THR A 179 19.71 10.88 -5.92
CA THR A 179 19.72 11.50 -7.24
C THR A 179 19.03 12.87 -7.25
N PRO A 180 19.52 13.82 -8.06
CA PRO A 180 18.84 15.10 -8.25
C PRO A 180 17.39 14.96 -8.75
N ALA A 181 17.11 13.94 -9.58
CA ALA A 181 15.79 13.69 -10.13
C ALA A 181 14.75 13.30 -9.06
N ALA A 182 15.13 12.44 -8.11
CA ALA A 182 14.27 12.08 -6.99
C ALA A 182 13.95 13.30 -6.11
N LEU A 183 14.97 14.09 -5.74
CA LEU A 183 14.78 15.31 -4.93
C LEU A 183 13.89 16.34 -5.65
N GLU A 184 14.11 16.56 -6.94
CA GLU A 184 13.35 17.53 -7.73
C GLU A 184 11.87 17.13 -7.87
N SER A 185 11.57 15.83 -7.88
CA SER A 185 10.19 15.36 -7.88
C SER A 185 9.45 15.75 -6.60
N LEU A 186 10.08 15.57 -5.42
CA LEU A 186 9.50 16.01 -4.14
C LEU A 186 9.32 17.52 -4.11
N ARG A 187 10.33 18.29 -4.54
CA ARG A 187 10.24 19.77 -4.60
C ARG A 187 9.04 20.26 -5.39
N ARG A 188 8.65 19.54 -6.44
CA ARG A 188 7.51 19.87 -7.30
C ARG A 188 6.19 19.26 -6.85
N GLY A 189 6.13 18.64 -5.68
CA GLY A 189 4.91 18.03 -5.19
C GLY A 189 4.47 16.79 -5.98
N ARG A 190 5.40 16.01 -6.55
CA ARG A 190 5.10 14.87 -7.43
C ARG A 190 5.68 13.57 -6.90
N MET A 191 5.01 12.47 -7.24
CA MET A 191 5.57 11.12 -7.05
C MET A 191 6.89 10.96 -7.82
N VAL A 192 7.87 10.34 -7.18
CA VAL A 192 9.10 9.88 -7.83
C VAL A 192 8.78 8.67 -8.70
N ARG A 193 9.34 8.61 -9.90
CA ARG A 193 9.17 7.45 -10.79
C ARG A 193 10.21 6.40 -10.44
N LEU A 194 9.84 5.12 -10.57
CA LEU A 194 10.79 4.03 -10.33
C LEU A 194 12.02 4.10 -11.24
N ALA A 195 11.89 4.65 -12.45
CA ALA A 195 13.01 4.87 -13.37
C ALA A 195 14.05 5.87 -12.86
N ASP A 196 13.70 6.72 -11.89
CA ASP A 196 14.61 7.69 -11.28
C ASP A 196 15.30 7.12 -10.02
N VAL A 197 14.96 5.89 -9.60
CA VAL A 197 15.50 5.24 -8.40
C VAL A 197 16.76 4.45 -8.71
N HIS A 198 17.89 4.89 -8.16
CA HIS A 198 19.20 4.27 -8.39
C HIS A 198 19.80 3.67 -7.11
N ASN A 199 19.39 4.14 -5.93
CA ASN A 199 19.86 3.63 -4.66
C ASN A 199 18.76 3.59 -3.59
N ARG A 200 19.08 3.07 -2.40
CA ARG A 200 18.13 2.98 -1.27
C ARG A 200 17.55 4.32 -0.84
N ASN A 201 18.34 5.40 -0.89
CA ASN A 201 17.83 6.72 -0.51
C ASN A 201 16.84 7.26 -1.54
N ASP A 202 17.06 7.07 -2.85
CA ASP A 202 16.05 7.39 -3.86
C ASP A 202 14.76 6.62 -3.63
N PHE A 203 14.86 5.36 -3.20
CA PHE A 203 13.70 4.54 -2.92
C PHE A 203 12.93 5.01 -1.68
N LYS A 204 13.63 5.46 -0.63
CA LYS A 204 13.01 6.16 0.51
C LYS A 204 12.31 7.45 0.06
N LEU A 205 12.93 8.23 -0.83
CA LEU A 205 12.31 9.44 -1.39
C LEU A 205 11.06 9.11 -2.22
N LEU A 206 11.09 8.02 -2.99
CA LEU A 206 9.91 7.53 -3.69
C LEU A 206 8.76 7.19 -2.74
N GLN A 207 9.06 6.49 -1.64
CA GLN A 207 8.07 6.15 -0.61
C GLN A 207 7.53 7.40 0.08
N ILE A 208 8.37 8.41 0.36
CA ILE A 208 7.94 9.69 0.91
C ILE A 208 7.03 10.45 -0.07
N ALA A 209 7.37 10.44 -1.35
CA ALA A 209 6.60 11.12 -2.39
C ALA A 209 5.21 10.51 -2.64
N TRP A 210 4.90 9.31 -2.11
CA TRP A 210 3.55 8.75 -2.16
C TRP A 210 2.51 9.55 -1.38
N ILE A 211 2.93 10.50 -0.52
CA ILE A 211 2.05 11.47 0.10
C ILE A 211 1.21 12.24 -0.93
N TYR A 212 1.75 12.46 -2.13
CA TYR A 212 1.08 13.18 -3.22
C TYR A 212 0.03 12.33 -3.95
N ASP A 213 -0.02 11.02 -3.67
CA ASP A 213 -1.04 10.09 -4.18
C ASP A 213 -1.95 9.56 -3.06
N LEU A 214 -1.90 10.16 -1.86
CA LEU A 214 -2.95 9.98 -0.86
C LEU A 214 -4.22 10.74 -1.28
N ASN A 215 -5.37 10.11 -1.09
CA ASN A 215 -6.63 10.53 -1.68
C ASN A 215 -7.62 11.12 -0.67
N LEU A 216 -7.61 10.63 0.57
CA LEU A 216 -8.61 10.93 1.59
C LEU A 216 -8.00 11.75 2.73
N ALA A 217 -8.70 12.80 3.19
CA ALA A 217 -8.26 13.58 4.36
C ALA A 217 -8.03 12.70 5.61
N PRO A 218 -8.90 11.72 5.94
CA PRO A 218 -8.63 10.77 7.02
C PRO A 218 -7.34 9.95 6.87
N ALA A 219 -6.87 9.69 5.64
CA ALA A 219 -5.61 8.97 5.44
C ALA A 219 -4.40 9.80 5.84
N PHE A 220 -4.42 11.12 5.60
CA PHE A 220 -3.38 12.02 6.08
C PHE A 220 -3.36 12.08 7.61
N ALA A 221 -4.53 12.18 8.25
CA ALA A 221 -4.61 12.16 9.72
C ALA A 221 -4.07 10.83 10.30
N LEU A 222 -4.46 9.71 9.70
CA LEU A 222 -4.00 8.38 10.10
C LEU A 222 -2.48 8.20 9.90
N MET A 223 -1.93 8.71 8.80
CA MET A 223 -0.49 8.72 8.55
C MET A 223 0.27 9.46 9.67
N GLN A 224 -0.23 10.63 10.06
CA GLN A 224 0.39 11.44 11.11
C GLN A 224 0.34 10.74 12.47
N GLU A 225 -0.80 10.15 12.81
CA GLU A 225 -0.97 9.37 14.03
C GLU A 225 -0.01 8.18 14.10
N GLN A 226 0.16 7.45 13.00
CA GLN A 226 1.02 6.26 12.94
C GLN A 226 2.52 6.60 12.95
N GLY A 227 2.91 7.78 12.46
CA GLY A 227 4.30 8.27 12.52
C GLY A 227 5.32 7.48 11.69
N HIS A 228 4.91 6.45 10.94
CA HIS A 228 5.82 5.57 10.18
C HIS A 228 6.61 6.34 9.11
N LEU A 229 5.95 7.25 8.39
CA LEU A 229 6.59 8.05 7.34
C LEU A 229 7.64 9.00 7.91
N ALA A 230 7.36 9.62 9.07
CA ALA A 230 8.32 10.49 9.76
C ALA A 230 9.54 9.71 10.25
N ALA A 231 9.33 8.50 10.79
CA ALA A 231 10.42 7.61 11.18
C ALA A 231 11.29 7.19 9.97
N LEU A 232 10.66 6.83 8.85
CA LEU A 232 11.35 6.50 7.60
C LEU A 232 12.19 7.68 7.10
N ALA A 233 11.62 8.89 7.08
CA ALA A 233 12.30 10.12 6.73
C ALA A 233 13.53 10.39 7.61
N GLY A 234 13.46 10.05 8.90
CA GLY A 234 14.59 10.15 9.83
C GLY A 234 15.80 9.25 9.48
N THR A 235 15.63 8.27 8.59
CA THR A 235 16.72 7.40 8.11
C THR A 235 17.45 7.91 6.87
N LEU A 236 17.06 9.07 6.35
CA LEU A 236 17.72 9.70 5.21
C LEU A 236 19.08 10.31 5.58
N PRO A 237 19.99 10.50 4.62
CA PRO A 237 21.29 11.13 4.86
C PRO A 237 21.14 12.52 5.52
N PRO A 238 22.08 12.91 6.40
CA PRO A 238 22.05 14.21 7.08
C PRO A 238 22.46 15.36 6.14
N ASP A 239 21.62 15.65 5.15
CA ASP A 239 21.79 16.75 4.21
C ASP A 239 20.75 17.86 4.46
N PRO A 240 21.17 19.14 4.66
CA PRO A 240 20.24 20.24 4.95
C PRO A 240 19.23 20.51 3.84
N THR A 241 19.63 20.34 2.58
CA THR A 241 18.74 20.57 1.43
C THR A 241 17.65 19.51 1.38
N LEU A 242 18.04 18.25 1.56
CA LEU A 242 17.12 17.13 1.64
C LEU A 242 16.15 17.28 2.81
N ARG A 243 16.68 17.60 4.00
CA ARG A 243 15.87 17.77 5.21
C ARG A 243 14.75 18.78 4.99
N ARG A 244 15.07 19.94 4.42
CA ARG A 244 14.09 20.98 4.11
C ARG A 244 12.99 20.49 3.16
N VAL A 245 13.37 19.83 2.06
CA VAL A 245 12.38 19.30 1.10
C VAL A 245 11.46 18.25 1.73
N VAL A 246 12.02 17.41 2.60
CA VAL A 246 11.24 16.39 3.32
C VAL A 246 10.31 17.04 4.35
N GLU A 247 10.76 18.04 5.10
CA GLU A 247 9.93 18.84 6.02
C GLU A 247 8.78 19.52 5.28
N ASP A 248 9.04 20.16 4.13
CA ASP A 248 8.01 20.76 3.28
C ASP A 248 6.98 19.71 2.81
N THR A 249 7.44 18.50 2.48
CA THR A 249 6.59 17.38 2.08
C THR A 249 5.69 16.90 3.22
N LEU A 250 6.23 16.80 4.44
CA LEU A 250 5.45 16.40 5.62
C LEU A 250 4.47 17.49 6.06
N ASN A 251 4.82 18.76 5.90
CA ASN A 251 3.95 19.90 6.17
C ASN A 251 2.75 19.94 5.20
N TYR A 252 2.96 19.57 3.92
CA TYR A 252 1.86 19.40 2.97
C TYR A 252 0.80 18.41 3.50
N ALA A 253 1.20 17.28 4.10
CA ALA A 253 0.25 16.34 4.67
C ALA A 253 -0.56 16.91 5.83
N ALA A 254 0.04 17.73 6.69
CA ALA A 254 -0.67 18.40 7.78
C ALA A 254 -1.79 19.32 7.27
N ALA A 255 -1.51 20.09 6.21
CA ALA A 255 -2.53 20.93 5.58
C ALA A 255 -3.67 20.09 4.97
N ARG A 256 -3.34 18.96 4.33
CA ARG A 256 -4.34 18.05 3.73
C ARG A 256 -5.21 17.34 4.78
N ALA A 257 -4.64 16.97 5.94
CA ALA A 257 -5.39 16.40 7.05
C ALA A 257 -6.45 17.38 7.58
N ALA A 258 -6.14 18.69 7.59
CA ALA A 258 -7.07 19.76 7.97
C ALA A 258 -8.12 20.11 6.90
N GLY A 259 -8.18 19.36 5.79
CA GLY A 259 -9.15 19.58 4.72
C GLY A 259 -8.79 20.68 3.73
N ALA A 260 -7.54 21.19 3.76
CA ALA A 260 -7.11 22.18 2.78
C ALA A 260 -7.12 21.60 1.35
N PRO A 261 -7.53 22.39 0.33
CA PRO A 261 -7.40 21.98 -1.06
C PRO A 261 -5.92 21.75 -1.41
N PRO A 262 -5.61 20.92 -2.44
CA PRO A 262 -4.25 20.81 -2.95
C PRO A 262 -3.70 22.21 -3.23
N SER A 263 -2.61 22.60 -2.58
CA SER A 263 -1.87 23.81 -2.94
C SER A 263 -1.26 23.60 -4.33
N ASN A 264 -1.31 24.62 -5.18
CA ASN A 264 -0.48 24.68 -6.38
C ASN A 264 0.96 24.89 -5.92
N LEU A 265 1.66 23.80 -5.57
CA LEU A 265 3.11 23.77 -5.40
C LEU A 265 3.77 23.64 -6.77
#